data_AF-A0A967M1G4-F1
#
_entry.id   AF-A0A967M1G4-F1
#
_cell.length_a   1.000
_cell.length_b   1.000
_cell.length_c   1.000
_cell.angle_alpha   90.00
_cell.angle_beta   90.00
_cell.angle_gamma   90.00
#
_symmetry.space_group_name_H-M   'P 1'
#
loop_
_entity.id
_entity.type
_entity.pdbx_description
1 polymer ?
#
loop_
_entity_poly.entity_id
_entity_poly.type
_entity_poly.pdbx_seq_one_letter_code
_entity_poly.pdbx_strand_id
1 'polypeptide(L)' 'MRSGLIAQKKGMTRVFTEDGRHVPVTVLAIDECQVVSVRTEEKDGY' A
#
# COMPACT_ATOMS: atom_id res chain seq x y z
N MET A 1 0.25 8.11 -14.54
CA MET A 1 -0.30 8.20 -13.17
C MET A 1 0.18 6.99 -12.40
N ARG A 2 0.82 7.19 -11.24
CA ARG A 2 1.21 6.09 -10.33
C ARG A 2 0.44 6.24 -9.04
N SER A 3 -0.11 5.16 -8.54
CA SER A 3 -0.79 5.12 -7.24
C SER A 3 0.19 4.67 -6.16
N GLY A 4 0.05 5.20 -4.94
CA GLY A 4 0.85 4.85 -3.78
C GLY A 4 0.08 5.07 -2.49
N LEU A 5 0.40 4.30 -1.45
CA LEU A 5 -0.19 4.38 -0.12
C LEU A 5 0.90 4.23 0.93
N ILE A 6 0.71 4.85 2.08
CA ILE A 6 1.53 4.61 3.27
C ILE A 6 0.92 3.42 4.01
N ALA A 7 1.73 2.43 4.36
CA ALA A 7 1.26 1.24 5.04
C ALA A 7 2.31 0.71 6.03
N GLN A 8 1.84 0.08 7.11
CA GLN A 8 2.70 -0.61 8.07
C GLN A 8 2.77 -2.11 7.73
N LYS A 9 3.99 -2.66 7.61
CA LYS A 9 4.19 -4.11 7.53
C LYS A 9 3.82 -4.75 8.87
N LYS A 10 2.74 -5.55 8.89
CA LYS A 10 2.31 -6.29 10.09
C LYS A 10 2.95 -7.66 10.21
N GLY A 11 3.33 -8.27 9.09
CA GLY A 11 3.98 -9.58 9.11
C GLY A 11 3.75 -10.37 7.83
N MET A 12 3.89 -11.68 7.93
CA MET A 12 3.69 -12.61 6.82
C MET A 12 2.75 -13.74 7.25
N THR A 13 1.92 -14.20 6.32
CA THR A 13 1.01 -15.33 6.52
C THR A 13 0.83 -16.07 5.19
N ARG A 14 -0.10 -17.03 5.12
CA ARG A 14 -0.49 -17.71 3.88
C ARG A 14 -1.99 -17.65 3.68
N VAL A 15 -2.40 -17.62 2.42
CA VAL A 15 -3.80 -17.74 1.98
C VAL A 15 -3.93 -19.01 1.15
N PHE A 16 -5.05 -19.71 1.29
CA PHE A 16 -5.42 -20.83 0.44
C PHE A 16 -6.39 -20.33 -0.63
N THR A 17 -6.06 -20.57 -1.89
CA THR A 17 -6.91 -20.23 -3.04
C THR A 17 -7.94 -21.34 -3.31
N GLU A 18 -8.98 -21.05 -4.08
CA GLU A 18 -10.09 -21.99 -4.36
C GLU A 18 -9.62 -23.27 -5.06
N ASP A 19 -8.52 -23.20 -5.82
CA ASP A 19 -7.85 -24.33 -6.46
C ASP A 19 -6.88 -25.08 -5.51
N GLY A 20 -6.90 -24.78 -4.22
CA GLY A 20 -6.15 -25.49 -3.18
C GLY A 20 -4.67 -25.10 -3.04
N ARG A 21 -4.18 -24.12 -3.81
CA ARG A 21 -2.79 -23.65 -3.67
C ARG A 21 -2.61 -22.82 -2.39
N HIS A 22 -1.44 -22.94 -1.76
CA HIS A 22 -1.04 -22.06 -0.67
C HIS A 22 -0.16 -20.93 -1.22
N VAL A 23 -0.52 -19.69 -0.95
CA VAL A 23 0.21 -18.50 -1.41
C VAL A 23 0.73 -17.74 -0.18
N PRO A 24 2.07 -17.61 0.00
CA PRO A 24 2.63 -16.79 1.06
C PRO A 24 2.43 -15.31 0.73
N VAL A 25 2.01 -14.52 1.72
CA VAL A 25 1.67 -13.11 1.57
C VAL A 25 2.28 -12.26 2.68
N THR A 26 2.58 -11.00 2.36
CA THR A 26 2.90 -9.97 3.36
C THR A 26 1.63 -9.21 3.72
N VAL A 27 1.35 -9.05 5.01
CA VAL A 27 0.21 -8.28 5.49
C VAL A 27 0.65 -6.83 5.69
N LEU A 28 0.00 -5.92 4.98
CA LEU A 28 0.15 -4.48 5.12
C LEU A 28 -1.13 -3.91 5.73
N ALA A 29 -1.00 -3.11 6.78
CA ALA A 29 -2.11 -2.38 7.38
C ALA A 29 -2.05 -0.91 6.98
N ILE A 30 -3.22 -0.34 6.74
CA ILE A 30 -3.41 1.05 6.34
C ILE A 30 -4.36 1.66 7.35
N ASP A 31 -3.91 2.74 7.99
CA ASP A 31 -4.76 3.57 8.83
C ASP A 31 -5.29 4.75 8.01
N GLU A 32 -5.87 5.76 8.64
CA GLU A 32 -6.44 6.90 7.94
C GLU A 32 -5.36 7.75 7.23
N CYS A 33 -5.13 7.48 5.95
CA CYS A 33 -4.16 8.18 5.12
C CYS A 33 -4.82 9.37 4.41
N GLN A 34 -4.68 10.56 4.98
CA GLN A 34 -5.17 11.81 4.39
C GLN A 34 -4.08 12.51 3.57
N VAL A 35 -4.45 13.06 2.41
CA VAL A 35 -3.56 13.92 1.63
C VAL A 35 -3.51 15.29 2.29
N VAL A 36 -2.36 15.66 2.82
CA VAL A 36 -2.16 16.93 3.54
C VAL A 36 -1.61 18.05 2.65
N SER A 37 -1.03 17.71 1.50
CA SER A 37 -0.47 18.68 0.56
C SER A 37 -0.34 18.07 -0.83
N VAL A 38 -0.40 18.91 -1.86
CA VAL A 38 -0.19 18.56 -3.26
C VAL A 38 0.91 19.46 -3.79
N ARG A 39 2.00 18.84 -4.26
CA ARG A 39 3.13 19.54 -4.89
C ARG A 39 2.84 19.77 -6.37
N THR A 40 3.27 20.93 -6.87
CA THR A 40 3.09 21.35 -8.26
C THR A 40 4.34 22.06 -8.76
N GLU A 41 4.67 21.90 -10.05
CA GLU A 41 5.80 22.57 -10.73
C GLU A 41 5.91 24.08 -10.41
N GLU A 42 4.81 24.84 -10.43
CA GLU A 42 4.83 26.29 -10.18
C GLU A 42 5.24 26.64 -8.74
N LYS A 43 4.79 25.86 -7.76
CA LYS A 43 5.00 26.15 -6.32
C LYS A 43 6.27 25.52 -5.77
N ASP A 44 6.64 24.36 -6.30
CA ASP A 44 7.62 23.47 -5.69
C ASP A 44 8.80 23.14 -6.62
N GLY A 45 8.67 23.44 -7.93
CA GLY A 45 9.69 23.16 -8.94
C GLY A 45 9.79 21.68 -9.34
N TYR A 46 8.77 20.87 -8.99
CA TYR A 46 8.60 19.45 -9.36
C TYR A 46 7.15 18.96 -9.18
#